data_AF-A0A1Q6YLW0-F1
#
_entry.id   AF-A0A1Q6YLW0-F1
#
_cell.length_a   1.000
_cell.length_b   1.000
_cell.length_c   1.000
_cell.angle_alpha   90.00
_cell.angle_beta   90.00
_cell.angle_gamma   90.00
#
_symmetry.space_group_name_H-M   'P 1'
#
loop_
_entity.id
_entity.type
_entity.pdbx_description
1 polymer ?
#
loop_
_entity_poly.entity_id
_entity_poly.type
_entity_poly.pdbx_seq_one_letter_code
_entity_poly.pdbx_strand_id
1 'polypeptide(L)' 'MARLRPLELHEVDDDVRAICHEVERNSGTSASARTMAHHPPAVKALTAFRKALAKESVLDPTLIELVRLKVAERNACHY' A
#
# COMPACT_ATOMS: atom_id res chain seq x y z
N MET A 1 11.20 11.44 2.28
CA MET A 1 10.26 11.49 3.42
C MET A 1 8.91 12.00 2.94
N ALA A 2 7.81 11.41 3.41
CA ALA A 2 6.48 11.91 3.09
C ALA A 2 6.28 13.31 3.70
N ARG A 3 5.66 14.22 2.95
CA ARG A 3 5.29 15.57 3.45
C ARG A 3 4.16 15.51 4.49
N LEU A 4 3.35 14.45 4.41
CA LEU A 4 2.28 14.16 5.35
C LEU A 4 2.78 13.12 6.35
N ARG A 5 2.50 13.34 7.63
CA ARG A 5 2.70 12.30 8.64
C ARG A 5 1.69 11.16 8.40
N PRO A 6 2.08 9.89 8.62
CA PRO A 6 1.11 8.83 8.78
C PRO A 6 0.12 9.20 9.89
N LEU A 7 -1.18 9.00 9.66
CA LEU A 7 -2.18 9.07 10.71
C LEU A 7 -1.92 7.95 11.73
N GLU A 8 -2.15 8.19 13.02
CA GLU A 8 -2.20 7.14 14.03
C GLU A 8 -3.37 6.21 13.75
N LEU A 9 -3.29 4.93 14.17
CA LEU A 9 -4.34 3.97 13.85
C LEU A 9 -5.73 4.46 14.30
N HIS A 10 -5.85 5.09 15.47
CA HIS A 10 -7.12 5.61 15.98
C HIS A 10 -7.67 6.82 15.18
N GLU A 11 -6.84 7.51 14.40
CA GLU A 11 -7.23 8.63 13.54
C GLU A 11 -7.76 8.17 12.17
N VAL A 12 -7.61 6.89 11.84
CA VAL A 12 -8.02 6.30 10.56
C VAL A 12 -9.47 5.82 10.64
N ASP A 13 -10.27 6.08 9.59
CA ASP A 13 -11.61 5.53 9.41
C ASP A 13 -11.63 4.00 9.62
N ASP A 14 -12.69 3.46 10.24
CA ASP A 14 -12.72 2.06 10.65
C ASP A 14 -12.58 1.06 9.49
N ASP A 15 -13.08 1.41 8.31
CA ASP A 15 -12.92 0.56 7.13
C ASP A 15 -11.50 0.59 6.55
N VAL A 16 -10.79 1.72 6.68
CA VAL A 16 -9.36 1.83 6.32
C VAL A 16 -8.48 1.20 7.40
N ARG A 17 -8.90 1.19 8.67
CA ARG A 17 -8.21 0.52 9.78
C ARG A 17 -8.00 -0.98 9.50
N ALA A 18 -9.03 -1.64 8.96
CA ALA A 18 -8.92 -3.04 8.55
C ALA A 18 -7.86 -3.26 7.44
N ILE A 19 -7.79 -2.34 6.48
CA ILE A 19 -6.76 -2.35 5.42
C ILE A 19 -5.37 -2.15 6.03
N CYS A 20 -5.21 -1.22 6.98
CA CYS A 20 -3.93 -0.99 7.66
C CYS A 20 -3.43 -2.26 8.37
N HIS A 21 -4.30 -2.98 9.08
CA HIS A 21 -3.94 -4.24 9.73
C HIS A 21 -3.60 -5.36 8.74
N GLU A 22 -4.29 -5.45 7.60
CA GLU A 22 -3.93 -6.38 6.52
C GLU A 22 -2.54 -6.07 5.96
N VAL A 23 -2.25 -4.79 5.72
CA VAL A 23 -0.93 -4.34 5.23
C VAL A 23 0.17 -4.61 6.26
N GLU A 24 -0.03 -4.29 7.53
CA GLU A 24 0.94 -4.56 8.60
C GLU A 24 1.32 -6.05 8.69
N ARG A 25 0.34 -6.95 8.55
CA ARG A 25 0.59 -8.39 8.53
C ARG A 25 1.46 -8.83 7.34
N ASN A 26 1.32 -8.16 6.20
CA ASN A 26 1.99 -8.55 4.97
C ASN A 26 3.37 -7.88 4.77
N SER A 27 3.53 -6.63 5.19
CA SER A 27 4.73 -5.82 4.93
C SER A 27 5.41 -5.28 6.19
N GLY A 28 4.91 -5.60 7.39
CA GLY A 28 5.46 -5.14 8.66
C GLY A 28 5.15 -3.69 9.03
N THR A 29 4.52 -2.92 8.14
CA THR A 29 4.15 -1.52 8.38
C THR A 29 3.00 -1.04 7.50
N SER A 30 2.07 -0.27 8.08
CA SER A 30 0.96 0.40 7.37
C SER A 30 1.26 1.87 7.05
N ALA A 31 2.49 2.35 7.23
CA ALA A 31 2.81 3.77 7.17
C ALA A 31 2.33 4.46 5.87
N SER A 32 2.46 3.82 4.70
CA SER A 32 1.97 4.37 3.43
C SER A 32 0.44 4.43 3.38
N ALA A 33 -0.24 3.37 3.80
CA ALA A 33 -1.71 3.34 3.86
C ALA A 33 -2.23 4.44 4.81
N ARG A 34 -1.60 4.59 5.98
CA ARG A 34 -1.92 5.66 6.96
C ARG A 34 -1.57 7.06 6.46
N THR A 35 -0.58 7.21 5.58
CA THR A 35 -0.26 8.49 4.94
C THR A 35 -1.28 8.83 3.84
N MET A 36 -1.76 7.84 3.10
CA MET A 36 -2.83 8.05 2.10
C MET A 36 -4.21 8.21 2.75
N ALA A 37 -4.39 7.76 3.99
CA ALA A 37 -5.66 7.83 4.74
C ALA A 37 -6.10 9.27 5.06
N HIS A 38 -5.25 10.29 4.85
CA HIS A 38 -5.70 11.68 4.72
C HIS A 38 -6.74 11.87 3.60
N HIS A 39 -6.82 10.93 2.65
CA HIS A 39 -7.89 10.80 1.68
C HIS A 39 -8.37 9.33 1.58
N PRO A 40 -9.31 8.89 2.45
CA PRO A 40 -9.76 7.50 2.54
C PRO A 40 -10.20 6.85 1.20
N PRO A 41 -10.89 7.56 0.29
CA PRO A 41 -11.24 7.00 -1.02
C PRO A 41 -10.03 6.53 -1.84
N ALA A 42 -8.88 7.20 -1.75
CA ALA A 42 -7.67 6.78 -2.46
C ALA A 42 -7.12 5.45 -1.94
N VAL A 43 -7.13 5.24 -0.62
CA VAL A 43 -6.68 3.97 -0.01
C VAL A 43 -7.58 2.82 -0.46
N LYS A 44 -8.90 3.05 -0.46
CA LYS A 44 -9.90 2.06 -0.87
C LYS A 44 -9.74 1.70 -2.35
N ALA A 45 -9.63 2.71 -3.22
CA ALA A 45 -9.44 2.51 -4.65
C ALA A 45 -8.13 1.77 -4.97
N LEU A 46 -7.02 2.16 -4.35
CA LEU A 46 -5.72 1.51 -4.56
C LEU A 46 -5.73 0.05 -4.06
N THR A 47 -6.37 -0.20 -2.92
CA THR A 47 -6.52 -1.56 -2.39
C THR A 47 -7.36 -2.43 -3.32
N ALA A 48 -8.48 -1.92 -3.82
CA ALA A 48 -9.33 -2.64 -4.77
C ALA A 48 -8.58 -2.95 -6.07
N PHE A 49 -7.86 -1.96 -6.62
CA PHE A 49 -7.03 -2.14 -7.82
C PHE A 49 -5.96 -3.22 -7.63
N ARG A 50 -5.23 -3.18 -6.51
CA ARG A 50 -4.19 -4.19 -6.21
C ARG A 50 -4.79 -5.59 -6.03
N LYS A 51 -5.95 -5.71 -5.39
CA LYS A 51 -6.65 -7.00 -5.22
C LYS A 51 -7.11 -7.56 -6.57
N ALA A 52 -7.64 -6.72 -7.45
CA ALA A 52 -8.01 -7.14 -8.81
C ALA A 52 -6.79 -7.62 -9.61
N LEU A 53 -5.69 -6.86 -9.61
CA LEU A 53 -4.45 -7.28 -10.26
C LEU A 53 -3.90 -8.60 -9.70
N ALA A 54 -3.89 -8.77 -8.39
CA ALA A 54 -3.40 -10.01 -7.77
C ALA A 54 -4.29 -11.21 -8.13
N LYS A 55 -5.61 -11.02 -8.24
CA LYS A 55 -6.56 -12.07 -8.62
C LYS A 55 -6.40 -12.52 -10.07
N GLU A 56 -6.10 -11.59 -10.97
CA GLU A 56 -6.05 -11.85 -12.42
C GLU A 56 -4.63 -12.15 -12.93
N SER A 57 -3.61 -11.92 -12.11
CA SER A 57 -2.21 -12.12 -12.51
C SER A 57 -1.89 -13.58 -12.79
N VAL A 58 -1.26 -13.83 -13.93
CA VAL A 58 -0.66 -15.12 -14.31
C VAL A 58 0.85 -15.16 -14.04
N LEU A 59 1.43 -14.05 -13.55
CA LEU A 59 2.86 -13.94 -13.25
C LEU A 59 3.18 -14.48 -11.86
N ASP A 60 4.36 -15.09 -11.73
CA ASP A 60 4.91 -15.50 -10.44
C ASP A 60 5.04 -14.30 -9.48
N PRO A 61 4.62 -14.42 -8.20
CA PRO A 61 4.70 -13.33 -7.24
C PRO A 61 6.11 -12.76 -7.04
N THR A 62 7.14 -13.60 -7.11
CA THR A 62 8.54 -13.17 -6.99
C THR A 62 8.94 -12.32 -8.19
N LEU A 63 8.53 -12.75 -9.40
CA LEU A 63 8.80 -11.98 -10.62
C LEU A 63 8.12 -10.59 -10.56
N ILE A 64 6.88 -10.52 -10.08
CA ILE A 64 6.17 -9.23 -9.89
C ILE A 64 6.97 -8.31 -8.97
N GLU A 65 7.49 -8.84 -7.86
CA GLU A 65 8.24 -8.03 -6.91
C GLU A 65 9.61 -7.59 -7.46
N LEU A 66 10.32 -8.46 -8.19
CA LEU A 66 11.55 -8.08 -8.88
C LEU A 66 11.32 -6.93 -9.89
N VAL A 67 10.21 -6.98 -10.64
CA VAL A 67 9.82 -5.90 -11.54
C VAL A 67 9.54 -4.60 -10.77
N ARG A 68 8.82 -4.68 -9.64
CA ARG A 68 8.54 -3.51 -8.79
C ARG A 68 9.83 -2.88 -8.25
N LEU A 69 10.79 -3.68 -7.80
CA LEU A 69 12.09 -3.20 -7.34
C LEU A 69 12.84 -2.48 -8.48
N LYS A 70 12.82 -3.02 -9.71
CA LYS A 70 13.44 -2.36 -10.87
C LYS A 70 12.74 -1.07 -11.27
N VAL A 71 11.42 -1.01 -11.16
CA VAL A 71 10.68 0.24 -11.38
C VAL A 71 11.00 1.26 -10.28
N ALA A 72 11.07 0.85 -9.02
CA ALA A 72 11.42 1.73 -7.90
C ALA A 72 12.84 2.30 -8.05
N GLU A 73 13.81 1.45 -8.39
CA GLU A 73 15.20 1.85 -8.69
C GLU A 73 15.25 2.91 -9.78
N ARG A 74 14.60 2.67 -10.93
CA ARG A 74 14.55 3.62 -12.06
C ARG A 74 13.89 4.95 -11.71
N ASN A 75 12.96 4.95 -10.76
CA ASN A 75 12.27 6.16 -10.32
C ASN A 75 12.91 6.80 -9.08
N ALA A 76 14.07 6.31 -8.61
CA ALA A 76 14.70 6.74 -7.36
C ALA A 76 13.71 6.75 -6.18
N CYS A 77 12.83 5.74 -6.11
CA CYS A 77 11.88 5.57 -5.02
C CYS A 77 12.56 4.85 -3.85
N HIS A 78 12.78 5.59 -2.77
CA HIS A 78 13.48 5.11 -1.55
C HIS A 78 12.53 4.89 -0.36
N TYR A 79 11.23 4.75 -0.63
CA TYR A 79 10.21 4.51 0.39
C TYR A 79 10.34 3.10 0.98
#